data_AF-A0AAW0H685-F1
#
_entry.id   AF-A0AAW0H685-F1
#
_cell.length_a   1.000
_cell.length_b   1.000
_cell.length_c   1.000
_cell.angle_alpha   90.00
_cell.angle_beta   90.00
_cell.angle_gamma   90.00
#
_symmetry.space_group_name_H-M   'P 1'
#
loop_
_entity.id
_entity.type
_entity.pdbx_description
1 polymer ?
#
loop_
_entity_poly.entity_id
_entity_poly.type
_entity_poly.pdbx_seq_one_letter_code
_entity_poly.pdbx_strand_id
1 'polypeptide(L)'
;MSTFIRRYSRYLNEKAVSYRQVAFDFTKVKRGADGVMRTMNTEKLLKTVPIIQNQMDALLDFNVNSNELTNGVINAAFMLLFKDAIRLFAAYNEGIINLLEKYFDMKKNQCKEGLDIYKKFLTRMTRISEFLKVAEQVGIDRGDIPDLSQAPSSLLDALEQHLASLEGKKIKDSTAASRATTLSNAVSSLASTGLSLTKVDEREKQAALEEEQARLKALKEQRLKELAKKPHTSLTTAASPVSTSAGGVMTAPAIDMFSTPSSSNSTSKLPNDLLDLQQPTFHPSVHAMSAAPQVASTWGGKLPFCVNAV
;
A
#
# COMPACT_ATOMS: atom_id res chain seq x y z
N MET A 1 -9.82 4.03 -23.43
CA MET A 1 -8.90 4.65 -22.46
C MET A 1 -9.58 5.43 -21.33
N SER A 2 -10.46 6.41 -21.58
CA SER A 2 -11.06 7.25 -20.51
C SER A 2 -11.78 6.47 -19.39
N THR A 3 -12.34 5.30 -19.68
CA THR A 3 -12.92 4.38 -18.68
C THR A 3 -11.87 3.85 -17.70
N PHE A 4 -10.69 3.43 -18.19
CA PHE A 4 -9.59 2.96 -17.35
C PHE A 4 -8.99 4.07 -16.49
N ILE A 5 -8.90 5.30 -17.01
CA ILE A 5 -8.46 6.47 -16.23
C ILE A 5 -9.38 6.68 -15.02
N ARG A 6 -10.70 6.64 -15.23
CA ARG A 6 -11.69 6.78 -14.13
C ARG A 6 -11.60 5.64 -13.11
N ARG A 7 -11.47 4.39 -13.56
CA ARG A 7 -11.33 3.21 -12.69
C ARG A 7 -10.02 3.26 -11.88
N TYR A 8 -8.90 3.57 -12.52
CA TYR A 8 -7.59 3.69 -11.87
C TYR A 8 -7.55 4.86 -10.88
N SER A 9 -8.14 6.02 -11.22
CA SER A 9 -8.30 7.15 -10.30
C SER A 9 -9.13 6.77 -9.07
N ARG A 10 -10.24 6.03 -9.24
CA ARG A 10 -11.02 5.50 -8.11
C ARG A 10 -10.18 4.57 -7.24
N TYR A 11 -9.40 3.66 -7.83
CA TYR A 11 -8.49 2.79 -7.08
C TYR A 11 -7.46 3.57 -6.24
N LEU A 12 -6.80 4.58 -6.82
CA LEU A 12 -5.83 5.39 -6.09
C LEU A 12 -6.48 6.18 -4.94
N ASN A 13 -7.68 6.71 -5.15
CA ASN A 13 -8.46 7.36 -4.09
C ASN A 13 -8.80 6.37 -2.97
N GLU A 14 -9.22 5.14 -3.30
CA GLU A 14 -9.53 4.11 -2.30
C GLU A 14 -8.27 3.65 -1.55
N LYS A 15 -7.10 3.52 -2.22
CA LYS A 15 -5.81 3.24 -1.56
C LYS A 15 -5.43 4.33 -0.56
N ALA A 16 -5.65 5.61 -0.89
CA ALA A 16 -5.41 6.71 0.03
C ALA A 16 -6.40 6.73 1.22
N VAL A 17 -7.69 6.47 0.96
CA VAL A 17 -8.73 6.37 2.00
C VAL A 17 -8.52 5.17 2.92
N SER A 18 -8.05 4.05 2.38
CA SER A 18 -7.63 2.85 3.10
C SER A 18 -6.47 3.16 4.05
N TYR A 19 -5.37 3.74 3.52
CA TYR A 19 -4.22 4.17 4.33
C TYR A 19 -4.64 5.11 5.47
N ARG A 20 -5.50 6.09 5.19
CA ARG A 20 -6.02 7.04 6.20
C ARG A 20 -6.79 6.37 7.34
N GLN A 21 -7.50 5.27 7.09
CA GLN A 21 -8.29 4.58 8.11
C GLN A 21 -7.44 3.70 9.04
N VAL A 22 -6.34 3.12 8.55
CA VAL A 22 -5.53 2.16 9.33
C VAL A 22 -4.14 2.67 9.72
N ALA A 23 -3.71 3.80 9.15
CA ALA A 23 -2.41 4.45 9.33
C ALA A 23 -1.18 3.62 8.84
N PHE A 24 -1.40 2.71 7.89
CA PHE A 24 -0.34 1.96 7.20
C PHE A 24 -0.80 1.52 5.79
N ASP A 25 0.13 1.14 4.92
CA ASP A 25 -0.19 0.58 3.59
C ASP A 25 -0.22 -0.94 3.66
N PHE A 26 -1.37 -1.55 3.37
CA PHE A 26 -1.54 -3.01 3.35
C PHE A 26 -0.54 -3.71 2.42
N THR A 27 -0.08 -3.07 1.34
CA THR A 27 0.90 -3.70 0.43
C THR A 27 2.33 -3.72 0.98
N LYS A 28 2.59 -3.02 2.10
CA LYS A 28 3.91 -2.86 2.73
C LYS A 28 4.02 -3.39 4.17
N VAL A 29 2.96 -3.99 4.72
CA VAL A 29 3.01 -4.56 6.08
C VAL A 29 3.94 -5.76 6.19
N LYS A 30 4.50 -5.98 7.38
CA LYS A 30 5.17 -7.26 7.73
C LYS A 30 4.16 -8.39 7.56
N ARG A 31 4.59 -9.46 6.87
CA ARG A 31 3.85 -10.69 6.57
C ARG A 31 4.42 -11.90 7.33
N GLY A 32 3.73 -13.03 7.26
CA GLY A 32 4.10 -14.29 7.91
C GLY A 32 3.41 -14.50 9.26
N ALA A 33 3.92 -15.43 10.08
CA ALA A 33 3.35 -15.76 11.39
C ALA A 33 3.24 -14.53 12.31
N ASP A 34 4.30 -13.71 12.34
CA ASP A 34 4.35 -12.43 13.06
C ASP A 34 3.85 -11.24 12.23
N GLY A 35 3.01 -11.50 11.21
CA GLY A 35 2.50 -10.47 10.31
C GLY A 35 1.49 -9.54 11.01
N VAL A 36 1.36 -8.30 10.53
CA VAL A 36 0.43 -7.32 11.12
C VAL A 36 -1.01 -7.81 11.03
N MET A 37 -1.38 -8.42 9.91
CA MET A 37 -2.71 -8.99 9.71
C MET A 37 -2.89 -10.33 10.43
N ARG A 38 -1.82 -11.12 10.57
CA ARG A 38 -1.82 -12.42 11.23
C ARG A 38 -1.99 -12.34 12.75
N THR A 39 -1.43 -11.31 13.38
CA THR A 39 -1.38 -11.13 14.85
C THR A 39 -2.48 -10.22 15.40
N MET A 40 -3.23 -9.51 14.55
CA MET A 40 -4.25 -8.53 14.96
C MET A 40 -5.32 -9.12 15.89
N ASN A 41 -5.76 -8.33 16.88
CA ASN A 41 -6.89 -8.69 17.76
C ASN A 41 -8.23 -8.71 17.00
N THR A 42 -9.21 -9.46 17.51
CA THR A 42 -10.51 -9.70 16.84
C THR A 42 -11.27 -8.42 16.53
N GLU A 43 -11.38 -7.49 17.47
CA GLU A 43 -12.18 -6.26 17.32
C GLU A 43 -11.61 -5.31 16.26
N LYS A 44 -10.27 -5.19 16.18
CA LYS A 44 -9.60 -4.43 15.14
C LYS A 44 -9.63 -5.18 13.82
N LEU A 45 -9.47 -6.50 13.81
CA LEU A 45 -9.48 -7.34 12.61
C LEU A 45 -10.82 -7.25 11.87
N LEU A 46 -11.94 -7.41 12.57
CA LEU A 46 -13.29 -7.33 11.99
C LEU A 46 -13.59 -5.96 11.37
N LYS A 47 -12.96 -4.88 11.85
CA LYS A 47 -13.03 -3.53 11.26
C LYS A 47 -12.01 -3.30 10.14
N THR A 48 -10.86 -3.98 10.18
CA THR A 48 -9.75 -3.78 9.24
C THR A 48 -9.97 -4.57 7.94
N VAL A 49 -10.45 -5.81 8.02
CA VAL A 49 -10.65 -6.66 6.84
C VAL A 49 -11.66 -6.05 5.82
N PRO A 50 -12.79 -5.42 6.23
CA PRO A 50 -13.65 -4.68 5.31
C PRO A 50 -12.97 -3.52 4.55
N ILE A 51 -11.92 -2.91 5.12
CA ILE A 51 -11.16 -1.85 4.43
C ILE A 51 -10.31 -2.45 3.31
N ILE A 52 -9.65 -3.58 3.58
CA ILE A 52 -8.93 -4.37 2.57
C ILE A 52 -9.89 -4.82 1.46
N GLN A 53 -11.09 -5.28 1.83
CA GLN A 53 -12.13 -5.67 0.88
C GLN A 53 -12.52 -4.54 -0.08
N ASN A 54 -12.76 -3.33 0.42
CA ASN A 54 -13.12 -2.18 -0.41
C ASN A 54 -11.99 -1.77 -1.36
N GLN A 55 -10.74 -1.74 -0.85
CA GLN A 55 -9.56 -1.45 -1.67
C GLN A 55 -9.35 -2.52 -2.75
N MET A 56 -9.61 -3.79 -2.43
CA MET A 56 -9.52 -4.90 -3.37
C MET A 56 -10.61 -4.82 -4.46
N ASP A 57 -11.85 -4.48 -4.09
CA ASP A 57 -12.90 -4.25 -5.09
C ASP A 57 -12.56 -3.09 -6.03
N ALA A 58 -12.08 -1.96 -5.49
CA ALA A 58 -11.68 -0.82 -6.31
C ALA A 58 -10.54 -1.17 -7.29
N LEU A 59 -9.66 -2.10 -6.93
CA LEU A 59 -8.60 -2.64 -7.79
C LEU A 59 -9.20 -3.53 -8.89
N LEU A 60 -9.99 -4.53 -8.51
CA LEU A 60 -10.61 -5.50 -9.43
C LEU A 60 -11.62 -4.85 -10.38
N ASP A 61 -12.24 -3.75 -9.98
CA ASP A 61 -13.12 -2.94 -10.81
C ASP A 61 -12.38 -2.20 -11.94
N PHE A 62 -11.04 -2.27 -12.00
CA PHE A 62 -10.28 -1.93 -13.21
C PHE A 62 -10.74 -2.76 -14.41
N ASN A 63 -11.09 -4.03 -14.18
CA ASN A 63 -11.80 -4.95 -15.07
C ASN A 63 -11.42 -4.77 -16.55
N VAL A 64 -10.17 -5.10 -16.85
CA VAL A 64 -9.53 -4.98 -18.18
C VAL A 64 -9.37 -6.37 -18.79
N ASN A 65 -9.54 -6.46 -20.10
CA ASN A 65 -9.29 -7.67 -20.86
C ASN A 65 -7.90 -7.61 -21.53
N SER A 66 -7.29 -8.76 -21.82
CA SER A 66 -5.99 -8.85 -22.50
C SER A 66 -5.97 -8.11 -23.85
N ASN A 67 -7.07 -8.17 -24.62
CA ASN A 67 -7.26 -7.43 -25.86
C ASN A 67 -7.25 -5.89 -25.72
N GLU A 68 -7.39 -5.35 -24.51
CA GLU A 68 -7.40 -3.90 -24.25
C GLU A 68 -6.03 -3.37 -23.82
N LEU A 69 -5.12 -4.27 -23.43
CA LEU A 69 -3.75 -4.00 -22.98
C LEU A 69 -2.77 -3.80 -24.17
N THR A 70 -3.15 -2.85 -25.03
CA THR A 70 -2.52 -2.58 -26.35
C THR A 70 -1.54 -1.41 -26.36
N ASN A 71 -1.31 -0.75 -25.23
CA ASN A 71 -0.49 0.46 -25.15
C ASN A 71 0.38 0.47 -23.88
N GLY A 72 1.62 0.95 -23.99
CA GLY A 72 2.57 1.01 -22.86
C GLY A 72 2.03 1.72 -21.62
N VAL A 73 1.17 2.73 -21.77
CA VAL A 73 0.57 3.47 -20.63
C VAL A 73 -0.42 2.60 -19.84
N ILE A 74 -1.33 1.90 -20.52
CA ILE A 74 -2.29 1.02 -19.83
C ILE A 74 -1.58 -0.23 -19.29
N ASN A 75 -0.56 -0.73 -19.99
CA ASN A 75 0.23 -1.89 -19.56
C ASN A 75 1.05 -1.55 -18.31
N ALA A 76 1.67 -0.36 -18.24
CA ALA A 76 2.36 0.11 -17.03
C ALA A 76 1.39 0.28 -15.84
N ALA A 77 0.20 0.86 -16.07
CA ALA A 77 -0.82 0.97 -15.03
C ALA A 77 -1.31 -0.41 -14.53
N PHE A 78 -1.50 -1.36 -15.45
CA PHE A 78 -1.87 -2.74 -15.13
C PHE A 78 -0.78 -3.49 -14.35
N MET A 79 0.51 -3.32 -14.71
CA MET A 79 1.63 -3.90 -13.95
C MET A 79 1.67 -3.38 -12.51
N LEU A 80 1.38 -2.09 -12.28
CA LEU A 80 1.29 -1.53 -10.93
C LEU A 80 0.08 -2.09 -10.16
N LEU A 81 -1.08 -2.21 -10.81
CA LEU A 81 -2.26 -2.87 -10.22
C LEU A 81 -1.97 -4.33 -9.86
N PHE A 82 -1.29 -5.07 -10.72
CA PHE A 82 -0.91 -6.46 -10.46
C PHE A 82 0.00 -6.56 -9.23
N LYS A 83 1.08 -5.75 -9.17
CA LYS A 83 2.01 -5.73 -8.04
C LYS A 83 1.33 -5.41 -6.70
N ASP A 84 0.35 -4.50 -6.71
CA ASP A 84 -0.45 -4.20 -5.52
C ASP A 84 -1.54 -5.27 -5.26
N ALA A 85 -2.10 -5.92 -6.28
CA ALA A 85 -3.10 -6.99 -6.12
C ALA A 85 -2.54 -8.20 -5.41
N ILE A 86 -1.33 -8.65 -5.81
CA ILE A 86 -0.59 -9.71 -5.12
C ILE A 86 -0.40 -9.33 -3.65
N ARG A 87 0.21 -8.18 -3.36
CA ARG A 87 0.53 -7.77 -1.98
C ARG A 87 -0.72 -7.54 -1.12
N LEU A 88 -1.78 -6.96 -1.68
CA LEU A 88 -3.05 -6.74 -1.00
C LEU A 88 -3.79 -8.05 -0.73
N PHE A 89 -3.76 -9.00 -1.66
CA PHE A 89 -4.32 -10.34 -1.44
C PHE A 89 -3.54 -11.09 -0.36
N ALA A 90 -2.21 -10.93 -0.24
CA ALA A 90 -1.43 -11.52 0.87
C ALA A 90 -1.93 -11.02 2.24
N ALA A 91 -2.05 -9.70 2.40
CA ALA A 91 -2.56 -9.09 3.63
C ALA A 91 -4.01 -9.50 3.93
N TYR A 92 -4.85 -9.60 2.90
CA TYR A 92 -6.23 -10.08 3.04
C TYR A 92 -6.26 -11.54 3.51
N ASN A 93 -5.46 -12.41 2.88
CA ASN A 93 -5.35 -13.82 3.16
C ASN A 93 -4.89 -14.07 4.61
N GLU A 94 -3.85 -13.38 5.09
CA GLU A 94 -3.43 -13.44 6.50
C GLU A 94 -4.54 -13.00 7.48
N GLY A 95 -5.30 -11.97 7.11
CA GLY A 95 -6.44 -11.50 7.90
C GLY A 95 -7.57 -12.53 7.98
N ILE A 96 -7.83 -13.29 6.90
CA ILE A 96 -8.81 -14.38 6.89
C ILE A 96 -8.32 -15.58 7.71
N ILE A 97 -7.04 -15.95 7.63
CA ILE A 97 -6.52 -17.05 8.47
C ILE A 97 -6.65 -16.69 9.96
N ASN A 98 -6.27 -15.47 10.35
CA ASN A 98 -6.42 -14.95 11.72
C ASN A 98 -7.89 -14.94 12.18
N LEU A 99 -8.82 -14.54 11.30
CA LEU A 99 -10.25 -14.56 11.55
C LEU A 99 -10.77 -15.99 11.79
N LEU A 100 -10.36 -16.95 10.95
CA LEU A 100 -10.78 -18.34 11.01
C LEU A 100 -10.27 -19.05 12.27
N GLU A 101 -9.01 -18.84 12.65
CA GLU A 101 -8.42 -19.42 13.87
C GLU A 101 -9.16 -18.98 15.13
N LYS A 102 -9.58 -17.71 15.19
CA LYS A 102 -10.29 -17.15 16.35
C LYS A 102 -11.81 -17.38 16.30
N TYR A 103 -12.38 -17.79 15.17
CA TYR A 103 -13.83 -17.78 14.90
C TYR A 103 -14.65 -18.57 15.92
N PHE A 104 -14.14 -19.71 16.38
CA PHE A 104 -14.84 -20.58 17.33
C PHE A 104 -14.89 -20.01 18.76
N ASP A 105 -13.99 -19.08 19.10
CA ASP A 105 -13.96 -18.38 20.39
C ASP A 105 -14.69 -17.03 20.36
N MET A 106 -15.26 -16.64 19.21
CA MET A 106 -15.93 -15.36 19.02
C MET A 106 -17.35 -15.34 19.60
N LYS A 107 -17.81 -14.14 19.98
CA LYS A 107 -19.21 -13.91 20.39
C LYS A 107 -20.13 -14.01 19.18
N LYS A 108 -21.39 -14.42 19.37
CA LYS A 108 -22.43 -14.55 18.32
C LYS A 108 -22.43 -13.44 17.25
N ASN A 109 -22.36 -12.16 17.64
CA ASN A 109 -22.36 -11.04 16.70
C ASN A 109 -21.06 -11.01 15.85
N GLN A 110 -19.91 -11.25 16.49
CA GLN A 110 -18.61 -11.34 15.83
C GLN A 110 -18.53 -12.55 14.89
N CYS A 111 -19.12 -13.71 15.24
CA CYS A 111 -19.25 -14.83 14.32
C CYS A 111 -20.09 -14.47 13.08
N LYS A 112 -21.20 -13.72 13.26
CA LYS A 112 -22.04 -13.26 12.14
C LYS A 112 -21.28 -12.31 11.20
N GLU A 113 -20.54 -11.35 11.74
CA GLU A 113 -19.67 -10.45 10.96
C GLU A 113 -18.53 -11.22 10.27
N GLY A 114 -17.86 -12.13 10.99
CA GLY A 114 -16.78 -12.96 10.46
C GLY A 114 -17.22 -13.90 9.33
N LEU A 115 -18.43 -14.48 9.44
CA LEU A 115 -19.00 -15.33 8.39
C LEU A 115 -19.35 -14.54 7.13
N ASP A 116 -19.90 -13.34 7.27
CA ASP A 116 -20.15 -12.44 6.14
C ASP A 116 -18.83 -12.03 5.47
N ILE A 117 -17.81 -11.66 6.25
CA ILE A 117 -16.45 -11.37 5.76
C ILE A 117 -15.87 -12.58 5.00
N TYR A 118 -16.01 -13.80 5.51
CA TYR A 118 -15.49 -15.00 4.87
C TYR A 118 -16.23 -15.35 3.56
N LYS A 119 -17.56 -15.27 3.52
CA LYS A 119 -18.33 -15.43 2.27
C LYS A 119 -17.89 -14.42 1.21
N LYS A 120 -17.72 -13.17 1.63
CA LYS A 120 -17.19 -12.04 0.83
C LYS A 120 -15.71 -12.20 0.44
N PHE A 121 -14.95 -13.07 1.10
CA PHE A 121 -13.60 -13.46 0.67
C PHE A 121 -13.65 -14.44 -0.49
N LEU A 122 -14.48 -15.49 -0.41
CA LEU A 122 -14.60 -16.50 -1.46
C LEU A 122 -14.96 -15.88 -2.82
N THR A 123 -15.92 -14.95 -2.87
CA THR A 123 -16.27 -14.25 -4.12
C THR A 123 -15.10 -13.44 -4.70
N ARG A 124 -14.32 -12.76 -3.85
CA ARG A 124 -13.16 -11.96 -4.28
C ARG A 124 -11.96 -12.80 -4.67
N MET A 125 -11.80 -13.99 -4.08
CA MET A 125 -10.80 -14.97 -4.48
C MET A 125 -11.00 -15.38 -5.94
N THR A 126 -12.24 -15.69 -6.35
CA THR A 126 -12.58 -15.99 -7.75
C THR A 126 -12.26 -14.81 -8.68
N ARG A 127 -12.66 -13.58 -8.33
CA ARG A 127 -12.33 -12.38 -9.13
C ARG A 127 -10.83 -12.14 -9.26
N ILE A 128 -10.05 -12.43 -8.21
CA ILE A 128 -8.59 -12.40 -8.25
C ILE A 128 -8.04 -13.48 -9.19
N SER A 129 -8.54 -14.72 -9.15
CA SER A 129 -8.14 -15.76 -10.12
C SER A 129 -8.40 -15.36 -11.58
N GLU A 130 -9.50 -14.64 -11.85
CA GLU A 130 -9.80 -14.10 -13.18
C GLU A 130 -8.83 -13.00 -13.60
N PHE A 131 -8.55 -12.05 -12.69
CA PHE A 131 -7.57 -10.98 -12.90
C PHE A 131 -6.15 -11.53 -13.17
N LEU A 132 -5.74 -12.58 -12.43
CA LEU A 132 -4.45 -13.26 -12.63
C LEU A 132 -4.36 -14.01 -13.98
N LYS A 133 -5.47 -14.52 -14.52
CA LYS A 133 -5.49 -15.10 -15.88
C LYS A 133 -5.28 -14.05 -16.96
N VAL A 134 -5.79 -12.83 -16.78
CA VAL A 134 -5.50 -11.71 -17.70
C VAL A 134 -4.02 -11.33 -17.63
N ALA A 135 -3.44 -11.34 -16.42
CA ALA A 135 -2.01 -11.11 -16.21
C ALA A 135 -1.14 -12.15 -16.95
N GLU A 136 -1.48 -13.43 -16.87
CA GLU A 136 -0.81 -14.51 -17.60
C GLU A 136 -0.83 -14.27 -19.12
N GLN A 137 -1.99 -13.89 -19.66
CA GLN A 137 -2.18 -13.68 -21.11
C GLN A 137 -1.37 -12.52 -21.69
N VAL A 138 -0.99 -11.53 -20.87
CA VAL A 138 -0.13 -10.41 -21.30
C VAL A 138 1.35 -10.63 -21.02
N GLY A 139 1.75 -11.86 -20.66
CA GLY A 139 3.16 -12.24 -20.51
C GLY A 139 3.76 -11.90 -19.15
N ILE A 140 2.95 -11.76 -18.09
CA ILE A 140 3.49 -11.82 -16.73
C ILE A 140 3.90 -13.27 -16.45
N ASP A 141 5.13 -13.45 -15.97
CA ASP A 141 5.71 -14.77 -15.75
C ASP A 141 4.85 -15.63 -14.82
N ARG A 142 4.63 -16.89 -15.22
CA ARG A 142 3.91 -17.89 -14.41
C ARG A 142 4.55 -18.13 -13.03
N GLY A 143 5.82 -17.74 -12.85
CA GLY A 143 6.50 -17.76 -11.55
C GLY A 143 5.94 -16.72 -10.57
N ASP A 144 5.43 -15.60 -11.06
CA ASP A 144 4.92 -14.47 -10.27
C ASP A 144 3.40 -14.51 -10.06
N ILE A 145 2.72 -15.45 -10.72
CA ILE A 145 1.30 -15.73 -10.54
C ILE A 145 1.16 -16.80 -9.45
N PRO A 146 0.58 -16.49 -8.28
CA PRO A 146 0.37 -17.48 -7.24
C PRO A 146 -0.73 -18.45 -7.63
N ASP A 147 -0.49 -19.74 -7.44
CA ASP A 147 -1.57 -20.74 -7.47
C ASP A 147 -2.55 -20.52 -6.30
N LEU A 148 -3.84 -20.55 -6.60
CA LEU A 148 -4.94 -20.24 -5.70
C LEU A 148 -5.81 -21.48 -5.49
N SER A 149 -5.46 -22.28 -4.48
CA SER A 149 -6.26 -23.43 -4.09
C SER A 149 -7.64 -22.97 -3.62
N GLN A 150 -8.71 -23.52 -4.18
CA GLN A 150 -10.05 -23.21 -3.68
C GLN A 150 -10.21 -23.70 -2.24
N ALA A 151 -10.83 -22.87 -1.40
CA ALA A 151 -11.12 -23.22 -0.02
C ALA A 151 -12.14 -24.39 0.04
N PRO A 152 -11.99 -25.35 0.97
CA PRO A 152 -12.93 -26.46 1.09
C PRO A 152 -14.35 -25.96 1.38
N SER A 153 -15.34 -26.42 0.61
CA SER A 153 -16.76 -26.10 0.81
C SER A 153 -17.24 -26.48 2.21
N SER A 154 -16.76 -27.61 2.74
CA SER A 154 -17.06 -28.11 4.08
C SER A 154 -16.67 -27.16 5.23
N LEU A 155 -15.74 -26.22 5.01
CA LEU A 155 -15.47 -25.19 6.02
C LEU A 155 -16.67 -24.24 6.18
N LEU A 156 -17.33 -23.87 5.09
CA LEU A 156 -18.48 -22.95 5.16
C LEU A 156 -19.59 -23.55 6.03
N ASP A 157 -19.92 -24.82 5.79
CA ASP A 157 -20.92 -25.56 6.57
C ASP A 157 -20.56 -25.61 8.07
N ALA A 158 -19.28 -25.82 8.41
CA ALA A 158 -18.82 -25.84 9.80
C ALA A 158 -18.94 -24.47 10.49
N LEU A 159 -18.66 -23.38 9.78
CA LEU A 159 -18.80 -22.01 10.30
C LEU A 159 -20.28 -21.62 10.49
N GLU A 160 -21.16 -22.04 9.58
CA GLU A 160 -22.61 -21.83 9.67
C GLU A 160 -23.25 -22.63 10.81
N GLN A 161 -22.89 -23.91 10.94
CA GLN A 161 -23.34 -24.76 12.05
C GLN A 161 -22.93 -24.20 13.41
N HIS A 162 -21.72 -23.63 13.53
CA HIS A 162 -21.27 -22.98 14.76
C HIS A 162 -22.12 -21.74 15.10
N LEU A 163 -22.32 -20.84 14.13
CA LEU A 163 -23.15 -19.64 14.34
C LEU A 163 -24.60 -20.01 14.73
N ALA A 164 -25.19 -20.99 14.04
CA ALA A 164 -26.56 -21.41 14.31
C ALA A 164 -26.68 -22.19 15.64
N SER A 165 -25.61 -22.83 16.14
CA SER A 165 -25.56 -23.39 17.50
C SER A 165 -25.57 -22.27 18.56
N LEU A 166 -24.83 -21.17 18.34
CA LEU A 166 -24.90 -19.95 19.15
C LEU A 166 -26.24 -19.20 19.00
N GLU A 167 -27.06 -19.51 17.99
CA GLU A 167 -28.45 -19.03 17.88
C GLU A 167 -29.45 -19.84 18.73
N GLY A 168 -29.04 -20.95 19.34
CA GLY A 168 -29.93 -21.83 20.10
C GLY A 168 -30.80 -22.74 19.23
N LYS A 169 -30.54 -22.83 17.91
CA LYS A 169 -31.14 -23.87 17.07
C LYS A 169 -30.54 -25.22 17.42
N LYS A 170 -31.39 -26.21 17.75
CA LYS A 170 -30.96 -27.62 17.82
C LYS A 170 -30.48 -28.05 16.43
N ILE A 171 -29.19 -28.26 16.29
CA ILE A 171 -28.54 -28.74 15.07
C ILE A 171 -27.98 -30.12 15.38
N LYS A 172 -28.04 -31.01 14.39
CA LYS A 172 -27.54 -32.39 14.50
C LYS A 172 -26.03 -32.37 14.75
N ASP A 173 -25.56 -33.10 15.77
CA ASP A 173 -24.22 -32.93 16.32
C ASP A 173 -23.10 -33.22 15.31
N SER A 174 -22.45 -32.14 14.87
CA SER A 174 -21.09 -32.19 14.33
C SER A 174 -20.12 -32.01 15.51
N THR A 175 -19.41 -33.10 15.87
CA THR A 175 -18.46 -33.12 16.99
C THR A 175 -17.44 -32.00 16.85
N ALA A 176 -17.08 -31.34 17.96
CA ALA A 176 -16.11 -30.24 17.95
C ALA A 176 -14.77 -30.62 17.27
N ALA A 177 -14.32 -31.87 17.46
CA ALA A 177 -13.15 -32.43 16.78
C ALA A 177 -13.27 -32.41 15.24
N SER A 178 -14.42 -32.78 14.68
CA SER A 178 -14.67 -32.76 13.23
C SER A 178 -14.59 -31.35 12.66
N ARG A 179 -15.10 -30.35 13.40
CA ARG A 179 -15.01 -28.93 13.01
C ARG A 179 -13.57 -28.43 13.06
N ALA A 180 -12.80 -28.81 14.09
CA ALA A 180 -11.39 -28.47 14.21
C ALA A 180 -10.54 -29.04 13.06
N THR A 181 -10.74 -30.31 12.68
CA THR A 181 -10.01 -30.91 11.55
C THR A 181 -10.30 -30.20 10.23
N THR A 182 -11.57 -29.88 9.94
CA THR A 182 -11.96 -29.13 8.74
C THR A 182 -11.36 -27.72 8.73
N LEU A 183 -11.33 -27.04 9.87
CA LEU A 183 -10.69 -25.73 10.03
C LEU A 183 -9.19 -25.80 9.73
N SER A 184 -8.46 -26.72 10.38
CA SER A 184 -7.01 -26.88 10.20
C SER A 184 -6.62 -27.18 8.76
N ASN A 185 -7.40 -28.00 8.05
CA ASN A 185 -7.17 -28.30 6.63
C ASN A 185 -7.35 -27.06 5.75
N ALA A 186 -8.42 -26.29 5.97
CA ALA A 186 -8.69 -25.07 5.22
C ALA A 186 -7.66 -23.96 5.52
N VAL A 187 -7.30 -23.76 6.79
CA VAL A 187 -6.23 -22.85 7.23
C VAL A 187 -4.88 -23.23 6.60
N SER A 188 -4.56 -24.52 6.53
CA SER A 188 -3.31 -25.00 5.91
C SER A 188 -3.27 -24.74 4.40
N SER A 189 -4.39 -24.96 3.69
CA SER A 189 -4.51 -24.63 2.26
C SER A 189 -4.38 -23.12 2.01
N LEU A 190 -4.99 -22.31 2.88
CA LEU A 190 -4.92 -20.85 2.79
C LEU A 190 -3.52 -20.31 3.13
N ALA A 191 -2.81 -20.96 4.07
CA ALA A 191 -1.43 -20.64 4.41
C ALA A 191 -0.44 -21.02 3.30
N SER A 192 -0.65 -22.13 2.58
CA SER A 192 0.20 -22.50 1.43
C SER A 192 0.05 -21.53 0.27
N THR A 193 -1.18 -21.05 0.00
CA THR A 193 -1.43 -19.91 -0.91
C THR A 193 -0.69 -18.66 -0.45
N GLY A 194 -0.75 -18.32 0.84
CA GLY A 194 0.00 -17.20 1.43
C GLY A 194 1.51 -17.30 1.23
N LEU A 195 2.09 -18.49 1.43
CA LEU A 195 3.51 -18.76 1.17
C LEU A 195 3.86 -18.55 -0.31
N SER A 196 2.99 -18.97 -1.23
CA SER A 196 3.16 -18.71 -2.67
C SER A 196 3.26 -17.22 -2.96
N LEU A 197 2.34 -16.41 -2.42
CA LEU A 197 2.37 -14.95 -2.54
C LEU A 197 3.64 -14.31 -1.97
N THR A 198 4.15 -14.79 -0.83
CA THR A 198 5.40 -14.23 -0.25
C THR A 198 6.62 -14.47 -1.12
N LYS A 199 6.65 -15.57 -1.90
CA LYS A 199 7.78 -15.87 -2.81
C LYS A 199 7.85 -14.89 -3.98
N VAL A 200 6.71 -14.38 -4.45
CA VAL A 200 6.66 -13.36 -5.52
C VAL A 200 7.35 -12.06 -5.06
N ASP A 201 7.05 -11.60 -3.84
CA ASP A 201 7.67 -10.38 -3.29
C ASP A 201 9.18 -10.56 -3.04
N GLU A 202 9.61 -11.72 -2.53
CA GLU A 202 11.04 -11.96 -2.29
C GLU A 202 11.83 -12.16 -3.61
N ARG A 203 11.23 -12.76 -4.65
CA ARG A 203 11.85 -12.80 -5.99
C ARG A 203 12.01 -11.42 -6.60
N GLU A 204 11.00 -10.56 -6.53
CA GLU A 204 11.07 -9.20 -7.07
C GLU A 204 12.22 -8.41 -6.40
N LYS A 205 12.35 -8.56 -5.08
CA LYS A 205 13.43 -7.96 -4.28
C LYS A 205 14.81 -8.55 -4.62
N GLN A 206 14.90 -9.85 -4.88
CA GLN A 206 16.15 -10.52 -5.26
C GLN A 206 16.59 -10.14 -6.68
N ALA A 207 15.66 -10.02 -7.62
CA ALA A 207 15.93 -9.56 -8.99
C ALA A 207 16.42 -8.10 -9.03
N ALA A 208 15.82 -7.21 -8.23
CA ALA A 208 16.28 -5.82 -8.12
C ALA A 208 17.73 -5.72 -7.58
N LEU A 209 18.08 -6.57 -6.60
CA LEU A 209 19.44 -6.64 -6.06
C LEU A 209 20.45 -7.18 -7.10
N GLU A 210 20.05 -8.14 -7.92
CA GLU A 210 20.88 -8.67 -9.01
C GLU A 210 21.09 -7.64 -10.14
N GLU A 211 20.04 -6.91 -10.53
CA GLU A 211 20.12 -5.82 -11.52
C GLU A 211 21.09 -4.71 -11.06
N GLU A 212 20.98 -4.29 -9.79
CA GLU A 212 21.90 -3.30 -9.21
C GLU A 212 23.35 -3.80 -9.20
N GLN A 213 23.58 -5.05 -8.80
CA GLN A 213 24.91 -5.67 -8.83
C GLN A 213 25.48 -5.79 -10.25
N ALA A 214 24.65 -6.14 -11.24
CA ALA A 214 25.05 -6.20 -12.64
C ALA A 214 25.44 -4.82 -13.18
N ARG A 215 24.63 -3.78 -12.88
CA ARG A 215 24.92 -2.38 -13.22
C ARG A 215 26.22 -1.89 -12.55
N LEU A 216 26.46 -2.26 -11.29
CA LEU A 216 27.69 -1.91 -10.57
C LEU A 216 28.92 -2.61 -11.16
N LYS A 217 28.79 -3.88 -11.59
CA LYS A 217 29.86 -4.62 -12.29
C LYS A 217 30.19 -3.97 -13.63
N ALA A 218 29.19 -3.64 -14.45
CA ALA A 218 29.39 -2.98 -15.74
C ALA A 218 30.13 -1.64 -15.59
N LEU A 219 29.76 -0.83 -14.60
CA LEU A 219 30.43 0.45 -14.31
C LEU A 219 31.89 0.25 -13.86
N LYS A 220 32.16 -0.76 -13.01
CA LYS A 220 33.54 -1.13 -12.62
C LYS A 220 34.38 -1.56 -13.83
N GLU A 221 33.83 -2.38 -14.72
CA GLU A 221 34.52 -2.85 -15.92
C GLU A 221 34.80 -1.69 -16.89
N GLN A 222 33.85 -0.77 -17.08
CA GLN A 222 34.04 0.43 -17.88
C GLN A 222 35.19 1.29 -17.35
N ARG A 223 35.26 1.53 -16.02
CA ARG A 223 36.36 2.28 -15.40
C ARG A 223 37.71 1.58 -15.53
N LEU A 224 37.74 0.25 -15.44
CA LEU A 224 38.97 -0.54 -15.64
C LEU A 224 39.45 -0.46 -17.11
N LYS A 225 38.53 -0.48 -18.08
CA LYS A 225 38.82 -0.26 -19.50
C LYS A 225 39.31 1.17 -19.81
N GLU A 226 38.79 2.19 -19.13
CA GLU A 226 39.32 3.56 -19.23
C GLU A 226 40.76 3.65 -18.69
N LEU A 227 41.02 3.07 -17.52
CA LEU A 227 42.34 3.06 -16.89
C LEU A 227 43.39 2.29 -17.72
N ALA A 228 43.00 1.16 -18.33
CA ALA A 228 43.88 0.35 -19.16
C ALA A 228 44.26 1.00 -20.50
N LYS A 229 43.50 2.02 -20.96
CA LYS A 229 43.70 2.64 -22.29
C LYS A 229 44.70 3.80 -22.30
N LYS A 230 45.52 3.94 -21.26
CA LYS A 230 46.42 5.09 -21.07
C LYS A 230 47.88 4.70 -20.80
N PRO A 231 48.76 4.78 -21.82
CA PRO A 231 50.14 5.20 -21.66
C PRO A 231 50.26 6.72 -21.94
N HIS A 232 51.19 7.38 -21.26
CA HIS A 232 51.52 8.80 -21.51
C HIS A 232 52.12 8.96 -22.94
N THR A 233 51.89 10.05 -23.67
CA THR A 233 52.55 11.35 -23.42
C THR A 233 51.80 12.55 -24.04
N SER A 234 51.62 13.61 -23.25
CA SER A 234 51.94 15.00 -23.63
C SER A 234 51.73 15.89 -22.40
N LEU A 235 52.66 16.80 -22.15
CA LEU A 235 52.47 17.84 -21.14
C LEU A 235 51.46 18.85 -21.68
N THR A 236 50.46 19.24 -20.89
CA THR A 236 49.97 20.62 -20.88
C THR A 236 49.43 20.93 -19.49
N THR A 237 50.12 21.84 -18.80
CA THR A 237 49.64 22.43 -17.55
C THR A 237 48.48 23.37 -17.87
N ALA A 238 47.24 22.94 -17.64
CA ALA A 238 46.09 23.82 -17.62
C ALA A 238 45.82 24.24 -16.17
N ALA A 239 45.97 25.53 -15.88
CA ALA A 239 45.90 26.05 -14.53
C ALA A 239 44.47 26.01 -13.96
N SER A 240 44.34 25.54 -12.71
CA SER A 240 43.25 26.00 -11.84
C SER A 240 43.68 27.32 -11.18
N PRO A 241 42.81 28.34 -11.11
CA PRO A 241 43.16 29.59 -10.45
C PRO A 241 43.19 29.39 -8.93
N VAL A 242 44.38 29.35 -8.34
CA VAL A 242 44.51 29.45 -6.88
C VAL A 242 44.43 30.93 -6.49
N SER A 243 43.47 31.28 -5.63
CA SER A 243 43.45 32.60 -5.00
C SER A 243 44.45 32.60 -3.86
N THR A 244 45.48 33.44 -3.97
CA THR A 244 46.51 33.56 -2.93
C THR A 244 45.98 34.43 -1.78
N SER A 245 45.80 33.84 -0.60
CA SER A 245 45.89 34.59 0.65
C SER A 245 46.83 33.82 1.58
N ALA A 246 47.94 34.45 1.94
CA ALA A 246 48.96 33.84 2.77
C ALA A 246 48.61 34.04 4.26
N GLY A 247 48.60 32.96 5.02
CA GLY A 247 48.44 32.95 6.48
C GLY A 247 48.87 31.58 6.98
N GLY A 248 49.98 31.51 7.70
CA GLY A 248 50.73 30.26 7.82
C GLY A 248 50.57 29.50 9.14
N VAL A 249 51.23 28.34 9.09
CA VAL A 249 51.90 27.61 10.17
C VAL A 249 51.09 26.70 11.13
N MET A 250 51.74 25.55 11.36
CA MET A 250 51.65 24.59 12.46
C MET A 250 50.75 23.35 12.35
N THR A 251 51.38 22.25 12.76
CA THR A 251 50.98 20.86 12.66
C THR A 251 50.35 20.35 13.96
N ALA A 252 49.23 19.63 13.86
CA ALA A 252 48.80 18.66 14.87
C ALA A 252 47.92 17.58 14.20
N PRO A 253 48.01 16.29 14.60
CA PRO A 253 47.16 15.24 14.07
C PRO A 253 45.75 15.34 14.67
N ALA A 254 44.72 15.05 13.86
CA ALA A 254 43.34 15.01 14.33
C ALA A 254 43.12 13.84 15.30
N ILE A 255 42.53 14.14 16.47
CA ILE A 255 42.22 13.17 17.51
C ILE A 255 40.78 12.64 17.29
N ASP A 256 40.66 11.34 17.51
CA ASP A 256 39.48 10.47 17.49
C ASP A 256 38.09 11.13 17.67
N MET A 257 37.17 10.84 16.73
CA MET A 257 35.80 11.35 16.69
C MET A 257 34.82 10.42 17.46
N PHE A 258 35.25 9.85 18.57
CA PHE A 258 34.44 8.94 19.39
C PHE A 258 34.54 9.23 20.90
N SER A 259 34.04 10.39 21.31
CA SER A 259 33.80 10.70 22.73
C SER A 259 32.63 11.67 22.91
N THR A 260 31.54 11.16 23.48
CA THR A 260 30.50 11.97 24.12
C THR A 260 30.93 12.32 25.55
N PRO A 261 30.43 13.43 26.11
CA PRO A 261 29.46 13.22 27.19
C PRO A 261 28.27 14.20 27.20
N SER A 262 27.31 13.80 28.02
CA SER A 262 25.92 14.24 28.16
C SER A 262 25.64 15.68 28.64
N SER A 263 24.44 16.14 28.26
CA SER A 263 23.48 16.94 29.07
C SER A 263 23.84 18.32 29.62
N SER A 264 23.11 19.38 29.19
CA SER A 264 21.92 19.90 29.94
C SER A 264 21.41 21.25 29.38
N ASN A 265 20.22 21.67 29.85
CA ASN A 265 19.45 22.87 29.47
C ASN A 265 20.26 24.18 29.30
N SER A 266 19.91 25.00 28.30
CA SER A 266 19.04 26.20 28.51
C SER A 266 19.06 27.19 27.32
N THR A 267 18.12 28.13 27.35
CA THR A 267 17.82 29.15 26.34
C THR A 267 18.93 30.19 26.10
N SER A 268 19.18 30.60 24.84
CA SER A 268 18.86 31.98 24.37
C SER A 268 19.40 32.34 22.96
N LYS A 269 18.61 33.17 22.25
CA LYS A 269 18.98 34.24 21.30
C LYS A 269 20.07 33.97 20.23
N LEU A 270 19.61 33.77 18.99
CA LEU A 270 20.34 34.12 17.77
C LEU A 270 20.50 35.66 17.65
N PRO A 271 21.65 36.17 17.20
CA PRO A 271 21.74 37.42 16.47
C PRO A 271 21.63 37.18 14.96
N ASN A 272 20.92 38.08 14.26
CA ASN A 272 21.02 38.19 12.80
C ASN A 272 22.43 38.67 12.42
N ASP A 273 22.91 38.30 11.23
CA ASP A 273 23.39 39.35 10.32
C ASP A 273 23.36 38.98 8.83
N LEU A 274 23.21 40.03 8.02
CA LEU A 274 23.80 40.21 6.70
C LEU A 274 23.47 39.24 5.55
N LEU A 275 22.36 39.51 4.84
CA LEU A 275 22.32 39.54 3.36
C LEU A 275 21.04 40.25 2.88
N ASP A 276 21.08 41.58 2.85
CA ASP A 276 20.04 42.40 2.19
C ASP A 276 20.39 42.57 0.71
N LEU A 277 19.44 42.23 -0.17
CA LEU A 277 19.55 42.41 -1.62
C LEU A 277 18.18 42.76 -2.22
N GLN A 278 17.68 43.94 -1.82
CA GLN A 278 17.14 44.96 -2.72
C GLN A 278 16.17 44.48 -3.82
N GLN A 279 14.87 44.52 -3.51
CA GLN A 279 13.80 44.62 -4.52
C GLN A 279 13.12 46.01 -4.44
N PRO A 280 12.72 46.61 -5.58
CA PRO A 280 12.26 47.99 -5.62
C PRO A 280 10.82 48.16 -5.10
N THR A 281 10.65 49.19 -4.27
CA THR A 281 9.40 49.63 -3.65
C THR A 281 8.37 50.17 -4.66
N PHE A 282 7.10 49.78 -4.49
CA PHE A 282 5.96 50.59 -4.89
C PHE A 282 5.08 50.83 -3.65
N HIS A 283 4.90 52.10 -3.27
CA HIS A 283 4.05 52.48 -2.13
C HIS A 283 2.56 52.61 -2.56
N PRO A 284 1.62 52.32 -1.65
CA PRO A 284 0.19 52.42 -1.92
C PRO A 284 -0.32 53.87 -1.77
N SER A 285 -1.51 54.14 -2.32
CA SER A 285 -2.34 55.25 -1.87
C SER A 285 -3.73 54.75 -1.48
N VAL A 286 -4.30 55.39 -0.47
CA VAL A 286 -5.49 54.97 0.27
C VAL A 286 -6.76 55.53 -0.36
N HIS A 287 -7.85 54.75 -0.33
CA HIS A 287 -9.19 55.30 -0.10
C HIS A 287 -10.09 54.26 0.55
N ALA A 288 -10.64 54.60 1.72
CA ALA A 288 -11.64 53.80 2.41
C ALA A 288 -13.04 54.23 1.99
N MET A 289 -13.97 53.28 1.82
CA MET A 289 -15.40 53.54 1.88
C MET A 289 -16.09 52.47 2.73
N SER A 290 -17.09 52.90 3.49
CA SER A 290 -17.87 52.12 4.44
C SER A 290 -19.36 52.21 4.10
N ALA A 291 -20.16 51.47 4.86
CA ALA A 291 -21.62 51.49 4.98
C ALA A 291 -22.45 50.71 3.94
N ALA A 292 -23.30 49.85 4.50
CA ALA A 292 -24.46 49.24 3.85
C ALA A 292 -25.64 50.23 3.79
N PRO A 293 -26.72 49.84 3.10
CA PRO A 293 -28.05 50.02 3.69
C PRO A 293 -28.88 48.72 3.69
N GLN A 294 -29.89 48.67 4.56
CA GLN A 294 -30.95 47.66 4.57
C GLN A 294 -32.32 48.29 4.21
N VAL A 295 -33.27 47.42 3.86
CA VAL A 295 -34.70 47.38 4.29
C VAL A 295 -35.75 47.36 3.16
N ALA A 296 -36.59 46.30 3.18
CA ALA A 296 -37.97 46.15 2.65
C ALA A 296 -38.19 46.15 1.10
N SER A 297 -39.22 45.49 0.53
CA SER A 297 -40.37 44.71 1.08
C SER A 297 -41.08 43.86 0.00
N THR A 298 -41.77 42.76 0.41
CA THR A 298 -42.86 42.00 -0.30
C THR A 298 -42.49 41.35 -1.67
N TRP A 299 -42.98 40.19 -2.15
CA TRP A 299 -44.17 39.32 -1.97
C TRP A 299 -43.76 37.80 -2.04
N GLY A 300 -44.58 36.76 -1.85
CA GLY A 300 -45.96 36.70 -1.32
C GLY A 300 -46.91 35.55 -1.79
N GLY A 301 -46.50 34.43 -2.42
CA GLY A 301 -47.46 33.51 -3.09
C GLY A 301 -47.16 31.99 -3.20
N LYS A 302 -47.90 31.20 -2.40
CA LYS A 302 -48.48 29.82 -2.60
C LYS A 302 -47.77 28.68 -3.39
N LEU A 303 -47.65 27.54 -2.69
CA LEU A 303 -47.72 26.15 -3.19
C LEU A 303 -49.17 25.77 -3.64
N PRO A 304 -49.40 24.70 -4.43
CA PRO A 304 -49.55 23.35 -3.84
C PRO A 304 -48.99 22.16 -4.65
N PHE A 305 -48.89 21.03 -3.95
CA PHE A 305 -48.71 19.66 -4.47
C PHE A 305 -49.70 19.28 -5.57
N CYS A 306 -49.32 18.31 -6.41
CA CYS A 306 -50.27 17.26 -6.81
C CYS A 306 -49.55 15.90 -6.93
N VAL A 307 -50.08 14.90 -6.25
CA VAL A 307 -49.75 13.48 -6.39
C VAL A 307 -50.75 12.88 -7.37
N ASN A 308 -50.34 11.94 -8.22
CA ASN A 308 -51.28 10.98 -8.79
C ASN A 308 -50.60 9.63 -9.00
N ALA A 309 -51.35 8.57 -8.70
CA ALA A 309 -50.98 7.19 -8.90
C ALA A 309 -52.00 6.52 -9.82
N VAL A 310 -51.51 5.69 -10.74
CA VAL A 310 -52.12 4.44 -11.24
C VAL A 310 -50.97 3.48 -11.47
#